data_AF-A0A174SEC8-F1
#
_entry.id   AF-A0A174SEC8-F1
#
_cell.length_a   1.000
_cell.length_b   1.000
_cell.length_c   1.000
_cell.angle_alpha   90.00
_cell.angle_beta   90.00
_cell.angle_gamma   90.00
#
_symmetry.space_group_name_H-M   'P 1'
#
loop_
_entity.id
_entity.type
_entity.pdbx_description
1 polymer ?
#
loop_
_entity_poly.entity_id
_entity_poly.type
_entity_poly.pdbx_seq_one_letter_code
_entity_poly.pdbx_strand_id
1 'polypeptide(L)' 'MKKINLRELYPDVYTTDFFVDVTEEVMETIRAAERAETAYERKMYRYKAQYSLDCENGIENSKKYIEYIANKKCI' A
#
# COMPACT_ATOMS: atom_id res chain seq x y z
N MET A 1 29.99 -10.68 -2.10
CA MET A 1 28.86 -11.19 -1.28
C MET A 1 28.43 -10.08 -0.35
N LYS A 2 27.12 -9.88 -0.18
CA LYS A 2 26.58 -8.79 0.63
C LYS A 2 25.86 -9.39 1.83
N LYS A 3 26.06 -8.79 3.00
CA LYS A 3 25.48 -9.27 4.24
C LYS A 3 24.21 -8.48 4.52
N ILE A 4 23.07 -9.17 4.65
CA ILE A 4 21.78 -8.56 4.98
C ILE A 4 21.32 -9.02 6.36
N ASN A 5 20.58 -8.16 7.06
CA ASN A 5 19.94 -8.51 8.33
C ASN A 5 18.49 -8.92 8.09
N LEU A 6 18.12 -10.16 8.43
CA LEU A 6 16.75 -10.64 8.25
C LEU A 6 15.78 -10.01 9.24
N ARG A 7 16.24 -9.50 10.38
CA ARG A 7 15.37 -8.78 11.32
C ARG A 7 14.79 -7.50 10.70
N GLU A 8 15.54 -6.83 9.84
CA GLU A 8 15.08 -5.62 9.17
C GLU A 8 14.00 -5.91 8.11
N LEU A 9 14.12 -7.07 7.44
CA LEU A 9 13.20 -7.47 6.38
C LEU A 9 11.94 -8.17 6.92
N TYR A 10 12.09 -8.96 7.98
CA TYR A 10 11.02 -9.78 8.56
C TYR A 10 11.06 -9.71 10.09
N PRO A 11 10.70 -8.56 10.68
CA PRO A 11 10.79 -8.34 12.13
C PRO A 11 9.87 -9.27 12.94
N ASP A 12 8.75 -9.69 12.36
CA ASP A 12 7.80 -10.59 13.02
C ASP A 12 8.32 -12.03 13.16
N VAL A 13 9.24 -12.43 12.28
CA VAL A 13 9.80 -13.80 12.24
C VAL A 13 11.14 -13.86 12.96
N TYR A 14 11.98 -12.82 12.81
CA TYR A 14 13.32 -12.76 13.37
C TYR A 14 13.40 -11.67 14.45
N THR A 15 13.31 -12.05 15.72
CA THR A 15 13.39 -11.13 16.85
C THR A 15 14.81 -10.67 17.18
N THR A 16 15.82 -11.39 16.72
CA THR A 16 17.25 -11.10 16.93
C THR A 16 17.95 -10.79 15.61
N ASP A 17 19.04 -10.03 15.66
CA ASP A 17 19.86 -9.76 14.48
C ASP A 17 20.38 -11.08 13.88
N PHE A 18 19.99 -11.37 12.64
CA PHE A 18 20.39 -12.57 11.92
C PHE A 18 20.91 -12.18 10.55
N PHE A 19 22.21 -12.39 10.37
CA PHE A 19 22.88 -11.94 9.15
C PHE A 19 23.10 -13.08 8.17
N VAL A 20 22.69 -12.87 6.92
CA VAL A 20 22.89 -13.82 5.82
C VAL A 20 23.74 -13.20 4.73
N ASP A 21 24.70 -13.97 4.24
CA ASP A 21 25.47 -13.60 3.06
C ASP A 21 24.70 -13.97 1.80
N VAL A 22 24.36 -12.94 1.04
CA VAL A 22 23.51 -13.01 -0.14
C VAL A 22 24.32 -12.64 -1.38
N THR A 23 23.95 -13.23 -2.51
CA THR A 23 24.56 -12.94 -3.82
C THR A 23 24.09 -11.59 -4.34
N GLU A 24 24.84 -11.01 -5.28
CA GLU A 24 24.49 -9.69 -5.83
C GLU A 24 23.13 -9.72 -6.56
N GLU A 25 22.82 -10.82 -7.25
CA GLU A 25 21.54 -11.02 -7.95
C GLU A 25 20.34 -10.87 -7.00
N VAL A 26 20.40 -11.48 -5.82
CA VAL A 26 19.31 -11.40 -4.84
C VAL A 26 19.24 -10.00 -4.20
N MET A 27 20.37 -9.30 -4.06
CA MET A 27 20.34 -7.89 -3.64
C MET A 27 19.69 -6.98 -4.69
N GLU A 28 19.91 -7.25 -5.97
CA GLU A 28 19.30 -6.50 -7.06
C GLU A 28 17.80 -6.73 -7.13
N THR A 29 17.32 -7.95 -6.89
CA THR A 29 15.87 -8.23 -6.86
C THR A 29 15.17 -7.52 -5.71
N ILE A 30 15.76 -7.48 -4.51
CA ILE A 30 15.20 -6.74 -3.36
C ILE A 30 15.10 -5.24 -3.71
N ARG A 31 16.16 -4.65 -4.25
CA ARG A 31 16.17 -3.23 -4.67
C ARG A 31 15.16 -2.95 -5.79
N ALA A 32 14.97 -3.89 -6.72
CA ALA A 32 13.97 -3.75 -7.77
C ALA A 32 12.55 -3.77 -7.20
N ALA A 33 12.29 -4.63 -6.21
CA ALA A 33 11.01 -4.69 -5.50
C ALA A 33 10.73 -3.37 -4.75
N GLU A 34 11.67 -2.86 -3.96
CA GLU A 34 11.53 -1.58 -3.24
C GLU A 34 11.21 -0.41 -4.19
N ARG A 35 11.87 -0.35 -5.35
CA ARG A 35 11.59 0.66 -6.39
C ARG A 35 10.19 0.51 -6.98
N ALA A 36 9.75 -0.72 -7.22
CA ALA A 36 8.42 -1.00 -7.74
C ALA A 36 7.34 -0.58 -6.74
N GLU A 37 7.54 -0.86 -5.46
CA GLU A 37 6.63 -0.49 -4.38
C GLU A 37 6.55 1.03 -4.23
N THR A 38 7.70 1.71 -4.21
CA THR A 38 7.76 3.19 -4.21
C THR A 38 7.04 3.80 -5.43
N ALA A 39 7.20 3.20 -6.61
CA ALA A 39 6.51 3.65 -7.82
C ALA A 39 4.98 3.43 -7.73
N TYR A 40 4.56 2.32 -7.14
CA TYR A 40 3.15 2.01 -6.86
C TYR A 40 2.53 3.03 -5.88
N GLU A 41 3.20 3.32 -4.76
CA GLU A 41 2.76 4.33 -3.82
C GLU A 41 2.61 5.71 -4.47
N ARG A 42 3.63 6.15 -5.24
CA ARG A 42 3.58 7.41 -5.98
C ARG A 42 2.41 7.46 -6.97
N LYS A 43 2.09 6.33 -7.61
CA LYS A 43 0.93 6.21 -8.50
C LYS A 43 -0.38 6.37 -7.72
N MET A 44 -0.50 5.71 -6.57
CA MET A 44 -1.67 5.82 -5.69
C MET A 44 -1.92 7.28 -5.25
N TYR A 45 -0.87 8.00 -4.84
CA TYR A 45 -0.95 9.43 -4.50
C TYR A 45 -1.36 10.30 -5.70
N ARG A 46 -0.73 10.12 -6.87
CA ARG A 46 -1.04 10.89 -8.09
C ARG A 46 -2.49 10.74 -8.53
N TYR A 47 -3.01 9.52 -8.50
CA TYR A 47 -4.37 9.23 -8.94
C TYR A 47 -5.42 9.36 -7.83
N LYS A 48 -5.03 9.86 -6.63
CA LYS A 48 -5.89 9.97 -5.43
C LYS A 48 -6.76 8.73 -5.22
N ALA A 49 -6.19 7.56 -5.48
CA ALA A 49 -6.91 6.30 -5.38
C ALA A 49 -6.99 5.84 -3.92
N GLN A 50 -7.44 6.73 -3.03
CA GLN A 50 -7.80 6.42 -1.65
C GLN A 50 -9.23 5.89 -1.63
N TYR A 51 -9.47 4.79 -2.34
CA TYR A 51 -10.75 4.09 -2.31
C TYR A 51 -10.64 2.95 -1.29
N SER A 52 -10.62 3.32 -0.01
CA SER A 52 -10.98 2.37 1.06
C SER A 52 -12.47 2.54 1.35
N LEU A 53 -13.21 1.43 1.46
CA LEU A 53 -14.60 1.45 1.96
C LEU A 53 -14.66 2.00 3.40
N ASP A 54 -13.56 1.86 4.15
CA ASP A 54 -13.40 2.33 5.53
C ASP A 54 -12.72 3.70 5.60
N CYS A 55 -12.55 4.40 4.47
CA CYS A 55 -11.91 5.72 4.46
C CYS A 55 -12.74 6.81 5.16
N GLU A 56 -13.94 6.48 5.67
CA GLU A 56 -14.95 7.41 6.22
C GLU A 56 -15.18 8.65 5.34
N ASN A 57 -14.87 8.55 4.05
CA ASN A 57 -14.90 9.68 3.12
C ASN A 57 -16.31 9.96 2.59
N GLY A 58 -17.31 9.21 3.06
CA GLY A 58 -18.72 9.43 2.81
C GLY A 58 -19.17 9.07 1.39
N ILE A 59 -18.32 8.43 0.57
CA ILE A 59 -18.65 8.04 -0.81
C ILE A 59 -19.86 7.08 -0.83
N GLU A 60 -20.01 6.23 0.18
CA GLU A 60 -21.16 5.35 0.38
C GLU A 60 -22.49 6.12 0.57
N ASN A 61 -22.42 7.35 1.10
CA ASN A 61 -23.57 8.21 1.29
C ASN A 61 -23.92 9.03 0.04
N SER A 62 -23.04 9.11 -0.95
CA SER A 62 -23.31 9.83 -2.20
C SER A 62 -24.54 9.29 -2.94
N LYS A 63 -24.72 7.96 -2.96
CA LYS A 63 -25.91 7.31 -3.54
C LYS A 63 -27.18 7.64 -2.77
N LYS A 64 -27.13 7.60 -1.44
CA LYS A 64 -28.26 7.99 -0.57
C LYS A 64 -28.66 9.45 -0.77
N TYR A 65 -27.70 10.35 -0.95
CA TYR A 65 -27.96 11.77 -1.20
C TYR A 65 -28.60 12.02 -2.57
N ILE A 66 -28.17 11.31 -3.62
CA ILE A 66 -28.79 11.37 -4.94
C ILE A 66 -30.24 10.84 -4.89
N GLU A 67 -30.46 9.72 -4.19
CA GLU A 67 -31.79 9.14 -3.99
C GLU A 67 -32.71 10.06 -3.18
N TYR A 68 -32.19 10.71 -2.13
CA TYR A 68 -32.91 11.72 -1.38
C TYR A 68 -33.35 12.90 -2.26
N ILE A 69 -32.45 13.44 -3.09
CA ILE A 69 -32.78 14.54 -4.01
C ILE A 69 -33.82 14.11 -5.05
N ALA A 70 -33.70 12.91 -5.60
CA ALA A 70 -34.65 12.37 -6.57
C ALA A 70 -36.05 12.25 -5.96
N ASN A 71 -36.16 11.73 -4.73
CA ASN A 71 -37.43 11.61 -4.03
C ASN A 71 -38.01 12.97 -3.60
N LYS A 72 -37.17 13.95 -3.25
CA LYS A 72 -37.62 15.28 -2.83
C LYS A 72 -38.02 16.21 -3.98
N LYS A 73 -37.57 15.94 -5.21
CA LYS A 73 -37.99 16.66 -6.44
C LYS A 73 -39.32 16.15 -7.03
N CYS A 74 -39.83 15.02 -6.56
CA CYS A 74 -41.11 14.44 -6.99
C CYS A 74 -42.31 14.87 -6.12
N ILE A 75 -42.16 15.90 -5.28
CA ILE A 75 -43.25 16.56 -4.52
C ILE A 75 -43.32 18.03 -4.93
#